data_AF-A0A7K1AWD9-F1
#
_entry.id   AF-A0A7K1AWD9-F1
#
_cell.length_a   1.000
_cell.length_b   1.000
_cell.length_c   1.000
_cell.angle_alpha   90.00
_cell.angle_beta   90.00
_cell.angle_gamma   90.00
#
_symmetry.space_group_name_H-M   'P 1'
#
loop_
_entity.id
_entity.type
_entity.pdbx_description
1 polymer ?
#
loop_
_entity_poly.entity_id
_entity_poly.type
_entity_poly.pdbx_seq_one_letter_code
_entity_poly.pdbx_strand_id
1 'polypeptide(L)'
;MTDSSLRIQVVTGGHPFVAEPFFAIFDSMTEIEWTPATTPTLGYDVVVFYDMPGLQFTGSIPPVNFPEPTPEHLGVLQGLQDAGVGLVFMHHALASWPAWEGFAELIGGRFHYQPATLRGKQYPDSGYV
;
A
#
# COMPACT_ATOMS: atom_id res chain seq x y z
N MET A 1 -7.63 -30.02 13.07
CA MET A 1 -7.23 -28.61 12.87
C MET A 1 -8.06 -28.13 11.71
N THR A 2 -8.82 -27.05 11.86
CA THR A 2 -9.80 -26.63 10.86
C THR A 2 -9.08 -26.22 9.58
N ASP A 3 -9.36 -26.99 8.53
CA ASP A 3 -8.91 -26.89 7.15
C ASP A 3 -9.65 -25.73 6.46
N SER A 4 -9.43 -24.51 6.94
CA SER A 4 -10.02 -23.30 6.36
C SER A 4 -8.96 -22.57 5.54
N SER A 5 -9.22 -22.43 4.25
CA SER A 5 -8.42 -21.63 3.31
C SER A 5 -8.18 -20.22 3.85
N LEU A 6 -6.96 -19.68 3.70
CA LEU A 6 -6.63 -18.32 4.13
C LEU A 6 -7.37 -17.31 3.25
N ARG A 7 -8.06 -16.35 3.87
CA ARG A 7 -8.76 -15.28 3.16
C ARG A 7 -7.84 -14.10 2.96
N ILE A 8 -7.56 -13.77 1.71
CA ILE A 8 -6.64 -12.73 1.29
C ILE A 8 -7.38 -11.61 0.56
N GLN A 9 -7.12 -10.37 0.91
CA GLN A 9 -7.54 -9.22 0.11
C GLN A 9 -6.36 -8.68 -0.67
N VAL A 10 -6.54 -8.45 -1.97
CA VAL A 10 -5.51 -7.85 -2.84
C VAL A 10 -5.95 -6.45 -3.22
N VAL A 11 -5.30 -5.45 -2.61
CA VAL A 11 -5.60 -4.03 -2.81
C VAL A 11 -4.73 -3.48 -3.93
N THR A 12 -5.37 -2.99 -4.99
CA THR A 12 -4.72 -2.41 -6.17
C THR A 12 -5.25 -1.02 -6.45
N GLY A 13 -4.49 -0.20 -7.18
CA GLY A 13 -4.88 1.16 -7.55
C GLY A 13 -3.72 2.14 -7.48
N GLY A 14 -3.92 3.35 -7.98
CA GLY A 14 -2.89 4.42 -7.96
C GLY A 14 -1.74 4.23 -8.97
N HIS A 15 -1.35 3.00 -9.30
CA HIS A 15 -0.36 2.70 -10.35
C HIS A 15 -0.92 1.72 -11.40
N PRO A 16 -0.73 1.97 -12.72
CA PRO A 16 -1.14 1.03 -13.77
C PRO A 16 -0.45 -0.33 -13.64
N PHE A 17 -1.16 -1.38 -14.04
CA PHE A 17 -0.65 -2.74 -14.12
C PHE A 17 -1.45 -3.54 -15.16
N VAL A 18 -0.92 -4.67 -15.60
CA VAL A 18 -1.64 -5.59 -16.49
C VAL A 18 -2.43 -6.57 -15.63
N ALA A 19 -3.75 -6.36 -15.53
CA ALA A 19 -4.59 -7.02 -14.53
C ALA A 19 -4.63 -8.55 -14.65
N GLU A 20 -4.84 -9.08 -15.85
CA GLU A 20 -4.95 -10.54 -16.09
C GLU A 20 -3.73 -11.32 -15.58
N PRO A 21 -2.48 -11.05 -16.04
CA PRO A 21 -1.31 -11.77 -15.54
C PRO A 21 -0.97 -11.47 -14.08
N PHE A 22 -1.36 -10.30 -13.55
CA PHE A 22 -1.16 -9.99 -12.14
C PHE A 22 -2.06 -10.85 -11.24
N PHE A 23 -3.36 -10.92 -11.55
CA PHE A 23 -4.32 -11.71 -10.78
C PHE A 23 -4.16 -13.21 -10.97
N ALA A 24 -3.64 -13.65 -12.12
CA ALA A 24 -3.28 -15.05 -12.36
C ALA A 24 -2.29 -15.62 -11.33
N ILE A 25 -1.48 -14.77 -10.68
CA ILE A 25 -0.61 -15.17 -9.57
C ILE A 25 -1.45 -15.72 -8.42
N PHE A 26 -2.50 -15.00 -8.02
CA PHE A 26 -3.38 -15.39 -6.92
C PHE A 26 -4.31 -16.54 -7.30
N ASP A 27 -4.80 -16.55 -8.55
CA ASP A 27 -5.60 -17.67 -9.08
C ASP A 27 -4.83 -19.00 -9.09
N SER A 28 -3.51 -18.95 -9.21
CA SER A 28 -2.65 -20.15 -9.19
C SER A 28 -2.45 -20.75 -7.79
N MET A 29 -2.83 -20.03 -6.72
CA MET A 29 -2.65 -20.47 -5.33
C MET A 29 -3.89 -21.19 -4.81
N THR A 30 -3.85 -22.53 -4.74
CA THR A 30 -5.01 -23.35 -4.38
C THR A 30 -5.35 -23.41 -2.90
N GLU A 31 -4.47 -22.88 -2.03
CA GLU A 31 -4.60 -22.93 -0.56
C GLU A 31 -5.15 -21.62 0.03
N ILE A 32 -5.53 -20.66 -0.82
CA ILE A 32 -6.06 -19.35 -0.42
C ILE A 32 -7.39 -19.06 -1.12
N GLU A 33 -8.22 -18.24 -0.48
CA GLU A 33 -9.35 -17.55 -1.10
C GLU A 33 -9.00 -16.08 -1.20
N TRP A 34 -9.02 -15.50 -2.40
CA TRP A 34 -8.61 -14.11 -2.58
C TRP A 34 -9.72 -13.25 -3.20
N THR A 35 -9.74 -11.96 -2.81
CA THR A 35 -10.67 -10.97 -3.38
C THR A 35 -9.92 -9.70 -3.83
N PRO A 36 -10.21 -9.15 -5.01
CA PRO A 36 -9.67 -7.85 -5.42
C PRO A 36 -10.39 -6.71 -4.70
N ALA A 37 -9.65 -5.66 -4.34
CA ALA A 37 -10.19 -4.43 -3.79
C ALA A 37 -9.38 -3.21 -4.25
N THR A 38 -9.95 -2.01 -4.08
CA THR A 38 -9.25 -0.73 -4.27
C THR A 38 -8.96 0.00 -2.96
N THR A 39 -9.52 -0.51 -1.86
CA THR A 39 -9.31 -0.01 -0.51
C THR A 39 -9.25 -1.20 0.45
N PRO A 40 -8.34 -1.19 1.44
CA PRO A 40 -8.28 -2.26 2.43
C PRO A 40 -9.54 -2.28 3.30
N THR A 41 -9.92 -3.45 3.79
CA THR A 41 -11.00 -3.63 4.77
C THR A 41 -10.63 -4.69 5.80
N LEU A 42 -11.26 -4.65 6.97
CA LEU A 42 -11.15 -5.71 7.97
C LEU A 42 -11.80 -7.02 7.50
N GLY A 43 -11.49 -8.10 8.21
CA GLY A 43 -12.15 -9.40 8.01
C GLY A 43 -11.40 -10.37 7.09
N TYR A 44 -10.13 -10.09 6.78
CA TYR A 44 -9.21 -10.98 6.05
C TYR A 44 -8.08 -11.44 6.95
N ASP A 45 -7.46 -12.57 6.61
CA ASP A 45 -6.29 -13.10 7.33
C ASP A 45 -5.00 -12.42 6.83
N VAL A 46 -4.97 -12.03 5.55
CA VAL A 46 -3.88 -11.27 4.92
C VAL A 46 -4.44 -10.17 4.02
N VAL A 47 -3.78 -9.00 4.01
CA VAL A 47 -4.00 -7.95 3.02
C VAL A 47 -2.71 -7.69 2.25
N VAL A 48 -2.78 -7.80 0.93
CA VAL A 48 -1.69 -7.52 -0.01
C VAL A 48 -1.91 -6.15 -0.62
N PHE A 49 -0.93 -5.26 -0.46
CA PHE A 49 -0.95 -3.89 -0.94
C PHE A 49 -0.06 -3.76 -2.18
N TYR A 50 -0.69 -3.65 -3.35
CA TYR A 50 -0.06 -3.16 -4.58
C TYR A 50 -0.33 -1.66 -4.78
N ASP A 51 -1.36 -1.15 -4.11
CA ASP A 51 -1.88 0.20 -4.31
C ASP A 51 -0.89 1.30 -3.92
N MET A 52 -1.14 2.48 -4.48
CA MET A 52 -0.29 3.65 -4.31
C MET A 52 -1.08 4.92 -3.91
N PRO A 53 -1.81 4.92 -2.78
CA PRO A 53 -2.60 6.08 -2.34
C PRO A 53 -1.76 7.22 -1.76
N GLY A 54 -2.38 8.39 -1.58
CA GLY A 54 -1.71 9.58 -1.02
C GLY A 54 -0.90 10.37 -2.05
N LEU A 55 -1.20 10.20 -3.34
CA LEU A 55 -0.57 10.91 -4.45
C LEU A 55 -1.63 11.56 -5.34
N GLN A 56 -1.38 12.80 -5.73
CA GLN A 56 -2.16 13.49 -6.76
C GLN A 56 -1.20 14.12 -7.76
N PHE A 57 -0.99 13.48 -8.90
CA PHE A 57 -0.16 14.00 -9.98
C PHE A 57 -0.82 15.23 -10.62
N THR A 58 -0.04 16.29 -10.78
CA THR A 58 -0.56 17.61 -11.20
C THR A 58 -0.26 17.92 -12.67
N GLY A 59 0.76 17.29 -13.25
CA GLY A 59 1.32 17.69 -14.55
C GLY A 59 1.97 19.08 -14.55
N SER A 60 2.24 19.64 -13.36
CA SER A 60 2.78 21.00 -13.17
C SER A 60 3.94 21.00 -12.17
N ILE A 61 4.30 22.17 -11.64
CA ILE A 61 5.27 22.32 -10.53
C ILE A 61 4.48 22.73 -9.28
N PRO A 62 4.49 21.96 -8.18
CA PRO A 62 5.16 20.67 -8.01
C PRO A 62 4.50 19.55 -8.84
N PRO A 63 5.25 18.48 -9.23
CA PRO A 63 4.75 17.40 -10.10
C PRO A 63 3.67 16.53 -9.44
N VAL A 64 3.63 16.53 -8.11
CA VAL A 64 2.70 15.73 -7.31
C VAL A 64 2.37 16.46 -6.01
N ASN A 65 1.10 16.46 -5.64
CA ASN A 65 0.65 16.83 -4.31
C ASN A 65 0.56 15.59 -3.43
N PHE A 66 0.76 15.77 -2.13
CA PHE A 66 0.70 14.71 -1.13
C PHE A 66 -0.46 14.95 -0.17
N PRO A 67 -1.69 14.52 -0.50
CA PRO A 67 -2.81 14.56 0.44
C PRO A 67 -2.51 13.73 1.68
N GLU A 68 -2.87 14.25 2.85
CA GLU A 68 -2.82 13.50 4.10
C GLU A 68 -3.85 12.36 4.09
N PRO A 69 -3.57 11.21 4.73
CA PRO A 69 -4.58 10.19 4.96
C PRO A 69 -5.71 10.75 5.84
N THR A 70 -6.95 10.34 5.56
CA THR A 70 -8.10 10.69 6.39
C THR A 70 -8.10 9.84 7.66
N PRO A 71 -8.86 10.23 8.71
CA PRO A 71 -9.04 9.39 9.89
C PRO A 71 -9.57 7.99 9.58
N GLU A 72 -10.36 7.85 8.51
CA GLU A 72 -10.85 6.55 8.03
C GLU A 72 -9.71 5.68 7.48
N HIS A 73 -8.84 6.24 6.63
CA HIS A 73 -7.66 5.52 6.12
C HIS A 73 -6.76 5.04 7.27
N LEU A 74 -6.49 5.93 8.24
CA LEU A 74 -5.70 5.59 9.42
C LEU A 74 -6.39 4.53 10.28
N GLY A 75 -7.71 4.64 10.46
CA GLY A 75 -8.51 3.71 11.24
C GLY A 75 -8.51 2.30 10.68
N VAL A 76 -8.57 2.14 9.34
CA VAL A 76 -8.48 0.82 8.70
C VAL A 76 -7.10 0.20 8.90
N LEU A 77 -6.02 0.96 8.66
CA LEU A 77 -4.65 0.46 8.85
C LEU A 77 -4.36 0.10 10.31
N GLN A 78 -4.87 0.89 11.26
CA GLN A 78 -4.77 0.57 12.69
C GLN A 78 -5.57 -0.70 13.01
N GLY A 79 -6.81 -0.80 12.55
CA GLY A 79 -7.66 -1.96 12.81
C GLY A 79 -7.08 -3.27 12.26
N LEU A 80 -6.42 -3.22 11.10
CA LEU A 80 -5.71 -4.38 10.54
C LEU A 80 -4.56 -4.84 11.44
N GLN A 81 -3.76 -3.91 11.96
CA GLN A 81 -2.67 -4.21 12.90
C GLN A 81 -3.21 -4.77 14.22
N ASP A 82 -4.24 -4.13 14.79
CA ASP A 82 -4.86 -4.55 16.06
C ASP A 82 -5.47 -5.95 15.96
N ALA A 83 -6.02 -6.31 14.80
CA ALA A 83 -6.57 -7.63 14.53
C ALA A 83 -5.50 -8.69 14.22
N GLY A 84 -4.22 -8.33 14.15
CA GLY A 84 -3.13 -9.26 13.84
C GLY A 84 -3.15 -9.76 12.39
N VAL A 85 -3.71 -8.98 11.46
CA VAL A 85 -3.78 -9.33 10.04
C VAL A 85 -2.39 -9.30 9.43
N GLY A 86 -2.06 -10.29 8.59
CA GLY A 86 -0.82 -10.27 7.82
C GLY A 86 -0.82 -9.15 6.79
N LEU A 87 0.18 -8.27 6.80
CA LEU A 87 0.30 -7.18 5.84
C LEU A 87 1.46 -7.45 4.89
N VAL A 88 1.18 -7.51 3.58
CA VAL A 88 2.19 -7.73 2.54
C VAL A 88 2.23 -6.51 1.63
N PHE A 89 3.34 -5.77 1.64
CA PHE A 89 3.52 -4.58 0.80
C PHE A 89 4.36 -4.93 -0.43
N MET A 90 3.80 -4.74 -1.62
CA MET A 90 4.52 -4.89 -2.89
C MET A 90 5.28 -3.60 -3.23
N HIS A 91 6.15 -3.67 -4.24
CA HIS A 91 7.06 -2.58 -4.62
C HIS A 91 6.41 -1.19 -4.68
N HIS A 92 5.25 -1.06 -5.33
CA HIS A 92 4.59 0.25 -5.50
C HIS A 92 4.01 0.82 -4.21
N ALA A 93 3.63 -0.03 -3.25
CA ALA A 93 3.11 0.42 -1.97
C ALA A 93 4.16 1.20 -1.15
N LEU A 94 5.46 1.06 -1.45
CA LEU A 94 6.53 1.87 -0.85
C LEU A 94 6.37 3.39 -1.11
N ALA A 95 5.61 3.75 -2.14
CA ALA A 95 5.41 5.12 -2.58
C ALA A 95 4.13 5.75 -2.02
N SER A 96 3.39 5.02 -1.19
CA SER A 96 2.12 5.46 -0.61
C SER A 96 2.30 6.41 0.58
N TRP A 97 1.28 7.24 0.82
CA TRP A 97 1.17 8.16 1.96
C TRP A 97 2.45 8.97 2.29
N PRO A 98 3.10 9.64 1.31
CA PRO A 98 4.34 10.39 1.55
C PRO A 98 4.19 11.56 2.53
N ALA A 99 2.98 12.09 2.72
CA ALA A 99 2.70 13.14 3.71
C ALA A 99 2.75 12.64 5.17
N TRP A 100 2.51 11.34 5.39
CA TRP A 100 2.44 10.74 6.71
C TRP A 100 3.68 9.89 7.02
N GLU A 101 4.53 10.36 7.94
CA GLU A 101 5.75 9.65 8.37
C GLU A 101 5.46 8.26 8.96
N GLY A 102 4.31 8.10 9.63
CA GLY A 102 3.92 6.82 10.21
C GLY A 102 3.77 5.68 9.20
N PHE A 103 3.47 5.98 7.93
CA PHE A 103 3.45 4.94 6.90
C PHE A 103 4.85 4.38 6.63
N ALA A 104 5.87 5.24 6.62
CA ALA A 104 7.25 4.80 6.43
C ALA A 104 7.74 3.95 7.61
N GLU A 105 7.27 4.24 8.82
CA GLU A 105 7.54 3.42 10.00
C GLU A 105 6.80 2.08 9.96
N LEU A 106 5.57 2.06 9.44
CA LEU A 106 4.77 0.84 9.26
C LEU A 106 5.45 -0.15 8.29
N ILE A 107 5.91 0.33 7.13
CA ILE A 107 6.42 -0.53 6.06
C ILE A 107 7.95 -0.64 6.03
N GLY A 108 8.64 0.17 6.83
CA GLY A 108 10.10 0.17 6.95
C GLY A 108 10.85 1.06 5.94
N GLY A 109 10.16 1.85 5.12
CA GLY A 109 10.79 2.72 4.12
C GLY A 109 9.82 3.68 3.42
N ARG A 110 10.36 4.55 2.56
CA ARG A 110 9.59 5.53 1.78
C ARG A 110 10.27 5.79 0.44
N PHE A 111 9.48 5.82 -0.64
CA PHE A 111 9.92 6.41 -1.90
C PHE A 111 9.69 7.93 -1.88
N HIS A 112 10.72 8.71 -2.22
CA HIS A 112 10.65 10.16 -2.23
C HIS A 112 10.37 10.69 -3.65
N TYR A 113 9.13 11.09 -3.95
CA TYR A 113 8.81 11.76 -5.23
C TYR A 113 9.38 13.18 -5.34
N GLN A 114 9.67 13.80 -4.20
CA GLN A 114 10.23 15.12 -4.05
C GLN A 114 11.20 15.07 -2.86
N PRO A 115 12.21 15.96 -2.78
CA PRO A 115 13.07 16.06 -1.60
C PRO A 115 12.24 16.22 -0.33
N ALA A 116 12.56 15.45 0.71
CA ALA A 116 11.81 15.45 1.95
C ALA A 116 12.67 15.03 3.15
N THR A 117 12.10 15.21 4.34
CA THR A 117 12.68 14.74 5.59
C THR A 117 12.04 13.41 6.01
N LEU A 118 12.86 12.48 6.49
CA LEU A 118 12.42 11.24 7.14
C LEU A 118 13.35 10.97 8.34
N ARG A 119 12.79 10.74 9.53
CA ARG A 119 13.56 10.53 10.78
C ARG A 119 14.55 11.67 11.06
N GLY A 120 14.14 12.91 10.77
CA GLY A 120 14.98 14.11 10.91
C GLY A 120 16.12 14.24 9.90
N LYS A 121 16.29 13.29 8.97
CA LYS A 121 17.31 13.33 7.91
C LYS A 121 16.70 13.82 6.59
N GLN A 122 17.40 14.71 5.91
CA GLN A 122 17.02 15.17 4.57
C GLN A 122 17.44 14.14 3.51
N TYR A 123 16.55 13.88 2.57
CA TYR A 123 16.76 13.02 1.41
C TYR A 123 16.48 13.79 0.12
N PRO A 124 17.25 13.54 -0.96
CA PRO A 124 16.82 13.93 -2.30
C PRO A 124 15.56 13.15 -2.69
N ASP A 125 14.98 13.49 -3.85
CA ASP A 125 14.03 12.56 -4.46
C ASP A 125 14.72 11.22 -4.79
N SER A 126 13.91 10.18 -4.96
CA SER A 126 14.34 8.81 -5.29
C SER A 126 14.47 8.59 -6.80
N GLY A 127 14.51 9.68 -7.58
CA GLY A 127 14.75 9.63 -9.02
C GLY A 127 16.18 9.22 -9.36
N TYR A 128 16.40 8.93 -10.64
CA TYR A 128 17.76 8.76 -11.16
C TYR A 128 18.39 10.14 -11.38
N VAL A 129 19.65 10.28 -10.95
CA VAL A 129 20.51 11.44 -11.25
C VAL A 129 21.18 11.31 -12.62
#